data_AF-A0A7G7UF73-F1
#
_entry.id   AF-A0A7G7UF73-F1
#
_cell.length_a   1.000
_cell.length_b   1.000
_cell.length_c   1.000
_cell.angle_alpha   90.00
_cell.angle_beta   90.00
_cell.angle_gamma   90.00
#
_symmetry.space_group_name_H-M   'P 1'
#
loop_
_entity.id
_entity.type
_entity.pdbx_description
1 polymer ?
#
loop_
_entity_poly.entity_id
_entity_poly.type
_entity_poly.pdbx_seq_one_letter_code
_entity_poly.pdbx_strand_id
1 'polypeptide(L)'
;MNDFLKDCFKKIGWKKDHVSFDDLPLFLKAMAYRYPFENRAVLAKENYKVTKEELWRRLIKEQHGGLCYDLNGFLYYVLRDAGFHVKLIRGTVYAGKQEEWALEGTHAAVWLSAEKGDYIVDIGFGINLALEPIPLSGETVQSPVGAFRIKEKATEMGTHLLLMDKGEGWQIGYAFTLEERDPGDLDDMKDLIHSHEKSPFNKSLLASKLTPNGRMVMSDRHFTIHENGGEGQKSDIAPSEFEEKLNTYFL
;
A
#
# COMPACT_ATOMS: atom_id res chain seq x y z
N MET A 1 -5.40 -25.08 0.95
CA MET A 1 -5.47 -23.70 0.43
C MET A 1 -6.87 -23.43 -0.12
N ASN A 2 -7.54 -22.36 0.34
CA ASN A 2 -8.86 -21.97 -0.17
C ASN A 2 -8.76 -21.27 -1.54
N ASP A 3 -9.89 -21.06 -2.21
CA ASP A 3 -9.91 -20.52 -3.57
C ASP A 3 -9.45 -19.07 -3.67
N PHE A 4 -9.69 -18.26 -2.63
CA PHE A 4 -9.19 -16.89 -2.55
C PHE A 4 -7.66 -16.83 -2.63
N LEU A 5 -6.97 -17.67 -1.86
CA LEU A 5 -5.52 -17.71 -1.85
C LEU A 5 -4.94 -18.32 -3.14
N LYS A 6 -5.59 -19.36 -3.70
CA LYS A 6 -5.22 -19.92 -5.02
C LYS A 6 -5.26 -18.86 -6.11
N ASP A 7 -6.35 -18.09 -6.15
CA ASP A 7 -6.56 -17.04 -7.13
C ASP A 7 -5.54 -15.90 -6.96
N CYS A 8 -5.26 -15.49 -5.72
CA CYS A 8 -4.22 -14.53 -5.42
C CYS A 8 -2.85 -15.00 -5.93
N PHE A 9 -2.45 -16.23 -5.59
CA PHE A 9 -1.17 -16.80 -6.01
C PHE A 9 -1.06 -16.84 -7.54
N LYS A 10 -2.13 -17.25 -8.23
CA LYS A 10 -2.20 -17.22 -9.69
C LYS A 10 -2.07 -15.80 -10.24
N LYS A 11 -2.80 -14.81 -9.68
CA LYS A 11 -2.83 -13.41 -10.15
C LYS A 11 -1.46 -12.74 -10.05
N ILE A 12 -0.68 -13.02 -9.01
CA ILE A 12 0.67 -12.47 -8.81
C ILE A 12 1.78 -13.37 -9.40
N GLY A 13 1.43 -14.50 -10.01
CA GLY A 13 2.39 -15.44 -10.59
C GLY A 13 3.20 -16.27 -9.57
N TRP A 14 2.73 -16.35 -8.31
CA TRP A 14 3.34 -17.16 -7.26
C TRP A 14 3.26 -18.65 -7.61
N LYS A 15 4.40 -19.35 -7.53
CA LYS A 15 4.52 -20.73 -8.01
C LYS A 15 4.38 -21.78 -6.91
N LYS A 16 4.58 -21.41 -5.64
CA LYS A 16 4.44 -22.32 -4.50
C LYS A 16 2.97 -22.45 -4.11
N ASP A 17 2.65 -23.55 -3.44
CA ASP A 17 1.33 -23.83 -2.87
C ASP A 17 1.14 -23.24 -1.46
N HIS A 18 2.20 -22.67 -0.89
CA HIS A 18 2.22 -21.96 0.38
C HIS A 18 3.18 -20.75 0.31
N VAL A 19 3.13 -19.90 1.33
CA VAL A 19 4.03 -18.78 1.54
C VAL A 19 4.50 -18.81 2.99
N SER A 20 5.80 -18.97 3.21
CA SER A 20 6.43 -18.95 4.54
C SER A 20 6.92 -17.54 4.89
N PHE A 21 7.37 -17.32 6.13
CA PHE A 21 7.93 -16.03 6.52
C PHE A 21 9.12 -15.62 5.64
N ASP A 22 10.01 -16.57 5.33
CA ASP A 22 11.18 -16.35 4.47
C ASP A 22 10.80 -16.03 3.00
N ASP A 23 9.57 -16.34 2.61
CA ASP A 23 9.03 -16.01 1.29
C ASP A 23 8.47 -14.58 1.20
N LEU A 24 8.18 -13.93 2.33
CA LEU A 24 7.50 -12.63 2.37
C LEU A 24 8.20 -11.55 1.53
N PRO A 25 9.54 -11.43 1.49
CA PRO A 25 10.18 -10.44 0.62
C PRO A 25 9.86 -10.64 -0.87
N LEU A 26 9.83 -11.89 -1.34
CA LEU A 26 9.49 -12.19 -2.74
C LEU A 26 7.98 -12.05 -2.99
N PHE A 27 7.17 -12.48 -2.03
CA PHE A 27 5.72 -12.40 -2.10
C PHE A 27 5.23 -10.94 -2.17
N LEU A 28 5.77 -10.07 -1.31
CA LEU A 28 5.42 -8.65 -1.25
C LEU A 28 5.86 -7.90 -2.51
N LYS A 29 7.01 -8.24 -3.10
CA LYS A 29 7.41 -7.75 -4.42
C LYS A 29 6.40 -8.13 -5.50
N ALA A 30 5.99 -9.41 -5.55
CA ALA A 30 5.02 -9.88 -6.52
C ALA A 30 3.66 -9.15 -6.37
N MET A 31 3.22 -8.91 -5.13
CA MET A 31 2.01 -8.12 -4.85
C MET A 31 2.18 -6.66 -5.31
N ALA A 32 3.26 -5.99 -4.92
CA ALA A 32 3.53 -4.59 -5.24
C ALA A 32 3.69 -4.32 -6.75
N TYR A 33 4.21 -5.30 -7.50
CA TYR A 33 4.32 -5.20 -8.96
C TYR A 33 3.00 -5.50 -9.68
N ARG A 34 2.08 -6.19 -9.01
CA ARG A 34 0.79 -6.57 -9.59
C ARG A 34 -0.30 -5.54 -9.35
N TYR A 35 -0.39 -5.00 -8.14
CA TYR A 35 -1.50 -4.13 -7.73
C TYR A 35 -1.06 -2.66 -7.69
N PRO A 36 -1.66 -1.79 -8.52
CA PRO A 36 -1.37 -0.36 -8.44
C PRO A 36 -2.06 0.30 -7.25
N PHE A 37 -1.41 1.32 -6.70
CA PHE A 37 -2.05 2.29 -5.82
C PHE A 37 -2.78 3.32 -6.68
N GLU A 38 -4.10 3.42 -6.57
CA GLU A 38 -4.93 4.30 -7.41
C GLU A 38 -6.24 4.71 -6.74
N ASN A 39 -6.79 5.85 -7.14
CA ASN A 39 -7.97 6.46 -6.51
C ASN A 39 -9.19 6.59 -7.45
N ARG A 40 -9.30 5.82 -8.53
CA ARG A 40 -10.39 5.95 -9.50
C ARG A 40 -11.76 5.73 -8.84
N ALA A 41 -11.84 4.76 -7.94
CA ALA A 41 -13.07 4.43 -7.23
C ALA A 41 -13.55 5.58 -6.33
N VAL A 42 -12.61 6.37 -5.79
CA VAL A 42 -12.91 7.57 -4.99
C VAL A 42 -13.58 8.63 -5.85
N LEU A 43 -13.01 8.94 -7.02
CA LEU A 43 -13.54 9.98 -7.91
C LEU A 43 -14.81 9.55 -8.64
N ALA A 44 -14.95 8.26 -8.93
CA ALA A 44 -16.19 7.67 -9.41
C ALA A 44 -17.28 7.60 -8.33
N LYS A 45 -16.96 7.96 -7.08
CA LYS A 45 -17.85 7.89 -5.91
C LYS A 45 -18.46 6.51 -5.75
N GLU A 46 -17.66 5.48 -6.02
CA GLU A 46 -18.10 4.10 -5.87
C GLU A 46 -18.37 3.81 -4.40
N ASN A 47 -19.58 3.33 -4.13
CA ASN A 47 -19.97 2.90 -2.80
C ASN A 47 -19.88 1.38 -2.72
N TYR A 48 -18.84 0.88 -2.05
CA TYR A 48 -18.64 -0.52 -1.76
C TYR A 48 -18.19 -0.70 -0.31
N LYS A 49 -18.21 -1.95 0.15
CA LYS A 49 -17.73 -2.35 1.47
C LYS A 49 -16.38 -3.02 1.35
N VAL A 50 -15.43 -2.70 2.22
CA VAL A 50 -14.07 -3.24 2.19
C VAL A 50 -14.04 -4.63 2.85
N THR A 51 -14.76 -5.58 2.25
CA THR A 51 -14.80 -6.98 2.71
C THR A 51 -13.85 -7.85 1.91
N LYS A 52 -13.55 -9.04 2.42
CA LYS A 52 -12.73 -10.04 1.72
C LYS A 52 -13.32 -10.39 0.35
N GLU A 53 -14.63 -10.58 0.27
CA GLU A 53 -15.33 -10.97 -0.96
C GLU A 53 -15.26 -9.85 -2.01
N GLU A 54 -15.41 -8.60 -1.57
CA GLU A 54 -15.35 -7.44 -2.46
C GLU A 54 -13.92 -7.17 -2.94
N LEU A 55 -12.93 -7.26 -2.05
CA LEU A 55 -11.53 -7.15 -2.43
C LEU A 55 -11.09 -8.29 -3.35
N TRP A 56 -11.61 -9.51 -3.16
CA TRP A 56 -11.41 -10.61 -4.09
C TRP A 56 -11.99 -10.30 -5.46
N ARG A 57 -13.22 -9.79 -5.54
CA ARG A 57 -13.85 -9.37 -6.81
C ARG A 57 -13.00 -8.32 -7.51
N ARG A 58 -12.72 -7.20 -6.84
CA ARG A 58 -12.05 -6.02 -7.43
C ARG A 58 -10.60 -6.31 -7.83
N LEU A 59 -9.78 -6.85 -6.91
CA LEU A 59 -8.34 -6.97 -7.12
C LEU A 59 -7.95 -8.21 -7.93
N ILE A 60 -8.69 -9.32 -7.81
CA ILE A 60 -8.38 -10.55 -8.56
C ILE A 60 -9.17 -10.63 -9.86
N LYS A 61 -10.51 -10.61 -9.76
CA LYS A 61 -11.40 -10.94 -10.87
C LYS A 61 -11.54 -9.80 -11.85
N GLU A 62 -11.37 -8.58 -11.37
CA GLU A 62 -11.40 -7.36 -12.16
C GLU A 62 -10.00 -6.76 -12.34
N GLN A 63 -9.94 -5.66 -13.09
CA GLN A 63 -8.75 -4.85 -13.26
C GLN A 63 -8.88 -3.62 -12.35
N HIS A 64 -8.66 -3.81 -11.05
CA HIS A 64 -8.57 -2.71 -10.09
C HIS A 64 -7.27 -2.75 -9.30
N GLY A 65 -6.83 -1.56 -8.89
CA GLY A 65 -5.95 -1.38 -7.75
C GLY A 65 -6.76 -0.92 -6.56
N GLY A 66 -6.18 -0.02 -5.77
CA GLY A 66 -6.91 0.68 -4.72
C GLY A 66 -6.01 1.58 -3.88
N LEU A 67 -6.55 2.08 -2.78
CA LEU A 67 -5.78 2.85 -1.80
C LEU A 67 -5.30 1.94 -0.65
N CYS A 68 -4.68 2.52 0.37
CA CYS A 68 -4.10 1.78 1.49
C CYS A 68 -5.12 0.85 2.18
N TYR A 69 -6.37 1.28 2.34
CA TYR A 69 -7.43 0.46 2.95
C TYR A 69 -7.83 -0.74 2.08
N ASP A 70 -7.78 -0.62 0.74
CA ASP A 70 -8.04 -1.75 -0.17
C ASP A 70 -6.85 -2.71 -0.19
N LEU A 71 -5.64 -2.16 -0.42
CA LEU A 71 -4.44 -2.94 -0.64
C LEU A 71 -3.97 -3.65 0.62
N ASN A 72 -3.95 -2.95 1.77
CA ASN A 72 -3.56 -3.57 3.04
C ASN A 72 -4.71 -4.38 3.66
N GLY A 73 -5.98 -4.05 3.38
CA GLY A 73 -7.10 -4.93 3.67
C GLY A 73 -7.00 -6.26 2.93
N PHE A 74 -6.64 -6.22 1.65
CA PHE A 74 -6.43 -7.40 0.83
C PHE A 74 -5.23 -8.20 1.32
N LEU A 75 -4.10 -7.54 1.58
CA LEU A 75 -2.93 -8.17 2.16
C LEU A 75 -3.24 -8.87 3.49
N TYR A 76 -3.99 -8.21 4.39
CA TYR A 76 -4.42 -8.80 5.66
C TYR A 76 -5.16 -10.12 5.45
N TYR A 77 -6.17 -10.15 4.57
CA TYR A 77 -6.91 -11.39 4.30
C TYR A 77 -6.04 -12.46 3.66
N VAL A 78 -5.13 -12.10 2.76
CA VAL A 78 -4.19 -13.03 2.11
C VAL A 78 -3.24 -13.66 3.13
N LEU A 79 -2.60 -12.85 3.99
CA LEU A 79 -1.67 -13.34 4.99
C LEU A 79 -2.38 -14.18 6.07
N ARG A 80 -3.56 -13.75 6.51
CA ARG A 80 -4.38 -14.51 7.48
C ARG A 80 -4.76 -15.88 6.93
N ASP A 81 -5.25 -15.95 5.69
CA ASP A 81 -5.61 -17.21 5.04
C ASP A 81 -4.41 -18.10 4.71
N ALA A 82 -3.22 -17.50 4.53
CA ALA A 82 -1.96 -18.20 4.41
C ALA A 82 -1.44 -18.78 5.75
N GLY A 83 -2.10 -18.46 6.87
CA GLY A 83 -1.78 -19.00 8.19
C GLY A 83 -0.89 -18.11 9.06
N PHE A 84 -0.61 -16.87 8.64
CA PHE A 84 0.12 -15.92 9.48
C PHE A 84 -0.76 -15.34 10.59
N HIS A 85 -0.14 -15.04 11.73
CA HIS A 85 -0.79 -14.26 12.77
C HIS A 85 -0.66 -12.77 12.42
N VAL A 86 -1.77 -12.18 11.99
CA VAL A 86 -1.82 -10.78 11.52
C VAL A 86 -3.01 -10.04 12.10
N LYS A 87 -2.87 -8.72 12.24
CA LYS A 87 -3.98 -7.80 12.53
C LYS A 87 -3.87 -6.54 11.68
N LEU A 88 -5.00 -5.90 11.44
CA LEU A 88 -5.03 -4.56 10.86
C LEU A 88 -4.67 -3.53 11.91
N ILE A 89 -3.90 -2.53 11.49
CA ILE A 89 -3.57 -1.35 12.29
C ILE A 89 -3.87 -0.08 11.50
N ARG A 90 -4.02 1.01 12.24
CA ARG A 90 -4.33 2.35 11.71
C ARG A 90 -3.17 3.29 11.97
N GLY A 91 -2.91 4.17 11.00
CA GLY A 91 -1.89 5.20 11.09
C GLY A 91 -2.28 6.48 10.35
N THR A 92 -1.46 7.52 10.55
CA THR A 92 -1.62 8.84 9.94
C THR A 92 -0.35 9.17 9.17
N VAL A 93 -0.47 9.42 7.87
CA VAL A 93 0.66 9.81 7.02
C VAL A 93 1.17 11.20 7.40
N TYR A 94 2.48 11.39 7.40
CA TYR A 94 3.09 12.70 7.54
C TYR A 94 3.40 13.29 6.16
N ALA A 95 2.82 14.44 5.85
CA ALA A 95 3.05 15.16 4.60
C ALA A 95 4.30 16.04 4.75
N GLY A 96 5.49 15.43 4.62
CA GLY A 96 6.76 16.10 4.95
C GLY A 96 7.04 17.42 4.22
N LYS A 97 6.48 17.64 3.01
CA LYS A 97 6.62 18.91 2.28
C LYS A 97 5.76 20.05 2.85
N GLN A 98 4.63 19.70 3.46
CA GLN A 98 3.69 20.61 4.08
C GLN A 98 3.94 20.75 5.59
N GLU A 99 4.84 19.93 6.14
CA GLU A 99 5.15 19.86 7.57
C GLU A 99 3.90 19.63 8.44
N GLU A 100 2.96 18.83 7.93
CA GLU A 100 1.69 18.55 8.60
C GLU A 100 1.30 17.07 8.52
N TRP A 101 0.44 16.65 9.45
CA TRP A 101 -0.21 15.35 9.37
C TRP A 101 -1.33 15.38 8.35
N ALA A 102 -1.44 14.29 7.58
CA ALA A 102 -2.61 14.01 6.76
C ALA A 102 -3.84 13.76 7.67
N LEU A 103 -4.96 13.45 7.02
CA LEU A 103 -6.19 13.15 7.73
C LEU A 103 -5.98 11.98 8.73
N GLU A 104 -6.42 12.20 9.96
CA GLU A 104 -6.09 11.32 11.07
C GLU A 104 -6.58 9.89 10.81
N GLY A 105 -5.67 8.94 10.97
CA GLY A 105 -5.94 7.52 10.87
C GLY A 105 -6.30 7.05 9.46
N THR A 106 -6.08 7.81 8.39
CA THR A 106 -6.49 7.36 7.05
C THR A 106 -5.46 6.45 6.36
N HIS A 107 -4.51 5.87 7.10
CA HIS A 107 -3.59 4.84 6.59
C HIS A 107 -3.86 3.50 7.26
N ALA A 108 -4.11 2.48 6.46
CA ALA A 108 -4.14 1.09 6.93
C ALA A 108 -2.76 0.47 6.73
N ALA A 109 -2.34 -0.39 7.65
CA ALA A 109 -1.18 -1.27 7.49
C ALA A 109 -1.44 -2.61 8.19
N VAL A 110 -0.59 -3.61 7.95
CA VAL A 110 -0.72 -4.94 8.56
C VAL A 110 0.39 -5.15 9.57
N TRP A 111 0.02 -5.47 10.80
CA TRP A 111 0.96 -6.01 11.78
C TRP A 111 1.01 -7.54 11.63
N LEU A 112 2.20 -8.12 11.73
CA LEU A 112 2.45 -9.55 11.61
C LEU A 112 3.34 -10.02 12.75
N SER A 113 2.96 -11.11 13.43
CA SER A 113 3.80 -11.78 14.41
C SER A 113 4.44 -13.04 13.83
N ALA A 114 5.71 -13.23 14.12
CA ALA A 114 6.48 -14.42 13.78
C ALA A 114 7.43 -14.79 14.93
N GLU A 115 8.09 -15.95 14.81
CA GLU A 115 9.00 -16.46 15.85
C GLU A 115 10.12 -15.48 16.23
N LYS A 116 10.61 -14.70 15.25
CA LYS A 116 11.69 -13.73 15.42
C LYS A 116 11.23 -12.36 15.97
N GLY A 117 9.92 -12.17 16.15
CA GLY A 117 9.33 -10.94 16.64
C GLY A 117 8.18 -10.45 15.76
N ASP A 118 7.88 -9.17 15.93
CA ASP A 118 6.74 -8.52 15.29
C ASP A 118 7.20 -7.55 14.20
N TYR A 119 6.37 -7.44 13.16
CA TYR A 119 6.69 -6.73 11.94
C TYR A 119 5.51 -5.88 11.46
N ILE A 120 5.82 -4.81 10.72
CA ILE A 120 4.86 -4.12 9.87
C ILE A 120 5.05 -4.55 8.43
N VAL A 121 3.94 -4.83 7.77
CA VAL A 121 3.87 -5.21 6.36
C VAL A 121 2.88 -4.28 5.66
N ASP A 122 3.32 -3.70 4.55
CA ASP A 122 2.58 -2.62 3.87
C ASP A 122 2.82 -2.70 2.36
N ILE A 123 1.72 -2.82 1.59
CA ILE A 123 1.69 -2.70 0.12
C ILE A 123 0.81 -1.53 -0.34
N GLY A 124 0.36 -0.69 0.60
CA GLY A 124 -0.62 0.37 0.40
C GLY A 124 -0.04 1.78 0.52
N PHE A 125 1.25 1.95 0.79
CA PHE A 125 1.87 3.28 0.96
C PHE A 125 2.37 3.92 -0.34
N GLY A 126 1.56 3.83 -1.41
CA GLY A 126 1.91 4.33 -2.74
C GLY A 126 3.15 3.64 -3.30
N ILE A 127 4.15 4.43 -3.73
CA ILE A 127 5.47 3.91 -4.16
C ILE A 127 6.45 3.70 -3.00
N ASN A 128 6.10 4.07 -1.76
CA ASN A 128 7.00 4.03 -0.61
C ASN A 128 6.92 2.66 0.09
N LEU A 129 7.26 1.60 -0.63
CA LEU A 129 7.11 0.23 -0.15
C LEU A 129 8.45 -0.37 0.23
N ALA A 130 8.52 -0.93 1.44
CA ALA A 130 9.69 -1.63 1.94
C ALA A 130 9.96 -2.96 1.22
N LEU A 131 8.90 -3.60 0.68
CA LEU A 131 8.95 -4.87 -0.04
C LEU A 131 9.42 -6.07 0.78
N GLU A 132 9.55 -5.91 2.09
CA GLU A 132 9.79 -6.96 3.08
C GLU A 132 9.19 -6.55 4.43
N PRO A 133 8.95 -7.50 5.36
CA PRO A 133 8.47 -7.18 6.71
C PRO A 133 9.45 -6.26 7.45
N ILE A 134 8.97 -5.13 7.98
CA ILE A 134 9.79 -4.16 8.71
C ILE A 134 9.71 -4.50 10.21
N PRO A 135 10.82 -4.86 10.86
CA PRO A 135 10.80 -5.31 12.25
C PRO A 135 10.49 -4.15 13.22
N LEU A 136 9.64 -4.42 14.22
CA LEU A 136 9.34 -3.46 15.30
C LEU A 136 10.56 -3.17 16.18
N SER A 137 11.57 -4.04 16.20
CA SER A 137 12.85 -3.84 16.90
C SER A 137 13.72 -2.73 16.31
N GLY A 138 13.35 -2.20 15.14
CA GLY A 138 13.93 -0.97 14.59
C GLY A 138 15.14 -1.17 13.66
N GLU A 139 15.46 -2.43 13.32
CA GLU A 139 16.42 -2.73 12.26
C GLU A 139 15.96 -2.12 10.93
N THR A 140 16.95 -1.75 10.13
CA THR A 140 16.72 -1.12 8.84
C THR A 140 16.50 -2.17 7.75
N VAL A 141 15.42 -1.99 7.02
CA VAL A 141 15.04 -2.71 5.81
C VAL A 141 15.44 -1.90 4.59
N GLN A 142 16.01 -2.55 3.57
CA GLN A 142 16.47 -1.89 2.34
C GLN A 142 15.58 -2.27 1.17
N SER A 143 15.14 -1.26 0.42
CA SER A 143 14.32 -1.45 -0.77
C SER A 143 14.88 -0.64 -1.95
N PRO A 144 14.44 -0.91 -3.20
CA PRO A 144 14.79 -0.09 -4.34
C PRO A 144 14.37 1.39 -4.25
N VAL A 145 13.44 1.73 -3.35
CA VAL A 145 12.91 3.09 -3.19
C VAL A 145 13.43 3.82 -1.94
N GLY A 146 14.35 3.19 -1.20
CA GLY A 146 14.94 3.73 0.02
C GLY A 146 15.00 2.72 1.16
N ALA A 147 15.53 3.18 2.29
CA ALA A 147 15.60 2.43 3.54
C ALA A 147 14.39 2.73 4.43
N PHE A 148 13.94 1.73 5.19
CA PHE A 148 12.80 1.82 6.09
C PHE A 148 13.18 1.29 7.46
N ARG A 149 12.64 1.89 8.53
CA ARG A 149 12.73 1.33 9.88
C ARG A 149 11.60 1.83 10.75
N ILE A 150 11.37 1.12 11.85
CA ILE A 150 10.39 1.52 12.85
C ILE A 150 11.10 2.17 14.03
N LYS A 151 10.46 3.19 14.60
CA LYS A 151 10.91 3.84 15.82
C LYS A 151 9.75 3.93 16.79
N GLU A 152 9.91 3.34 17.97
CA GLU A 152 9.02 3.59 19.10
C GLU A 152 9.23 5.03 19.59
N LYS A 153 8.26 5.90 19.29
CA LYS A 153 8.27 7.31 19.67
C LYS A 153 6.84 7.82 19.63
N ALA A 154 6.32 8.19 20.80
CA ALA A 154 5.02 8.81 20.92
C ALA A 154 4.95 10.15 20.15
N THR A 155 3.82 10.34 19.49
CA THR A 155 3.37 11.57 18.82
C THR A 155 1.89 11.75 19.12
N GLU A 156 1.33 12.88 18.71
CA GLU A 156 -0.10 13.14 18.71
C GLU A 156 -0.91 12.17 17.82
N MET A 157 -0.25 11.45 16.89
CA MET A 157 -0.90 10.53 15.94
C MET A 157 -0.64 9.04 16.22
N GLY A 158 0.15 8.69 17.24
CA GLY A 158 0.46 7.29 17.54
C GLY A 158 1.68 7.09 18.41
N THR A 159 1.97 5.82 18.72
CA THR A 159 3.07 5.42 19.61
C THR A 159 4.33 5.02 18.85
N HIS A 160 4.21 4.77 17.54
CA HIS A 160 5.30 4.33 16.67
C HIS A 160 5.35 5.19 15.41
N LEU A 161 6.54 5.28 14.82
CA LEU A 161 6.81 5.91 13.54
C LEU A 161 7.40 4.90 12.57
N LEU A 162 6.84 4.82 11.37
CA LEU A 162 7.58 4.31 10.21
C LEU A 162 8.42 5.46 9.65
N LEU A 163 9.73 5.25 9.61
CA LEU A 163 10.70 6.18 9.04
C LEU A 163 11.18 5.66 7.69
N MET A 164 11.46 6.60 6.78
CA MET A 164 11.97 6.33 5.44
C MET A 164 13.18 7.23 5.15
N ASP A 165 14.20 6.68 4.50
CA ASP A 165 15.37 7.43 4.03
C ASP A 165 15.61 7.13 2.54
N LYS A 166 15.57 8.19 1.73
CA LYS A 166 15.78 8.14 0.28
C LYS A 166 17.16 8.63 -0.16
N GLY A 167 18.12 8.72 0.77
CA GLY A 167 19.44 9.31 0.59
C GLY A 167 19.56 10.75 1.10
N GLU A 168 18.50 11.27 1.72
CA GLU A 168 18.43 12.64 2.27
C GLU A 168 18.33 12.64 3.81
N GLY A 169 18.43 11.46 4.42
CA GLY A 169 18.24 11.25 5.86
C GLY A 169 16.84 10.75 6.20
N TRP A 170 16.68 10.34 7.47
CA TRP A 170 15.44 9.76 7.97
C TRP A 170 14.32 10.78 8.08
N GLN A 171 13.23 10.53 7.36
CA GLN A 171 11.99 11.30 7.38
C GLN A 171 10.84 10.43 7.91
N ILE A 172 9.81 11.08 8.45
CA ILE A 172 8.59 10.39 8.89
C ILE A 172 7.77 10.00 7.66
N GLY A 173 7.44 8.72 7.53
CA GLY A 173 6.43 8.25 6.59
C GLY A 173 5.03 8.36 7.20
N TYR A 174 4.79 7.65 8.28
CA TYR A 174 3.54 7.72 9.04
C TYR A 174 3.74 7.36 10.51
N ALA A 175 2.84 7.87 11.36
CA ALA A 175 2.67 7.42 12.74
C ALA A 175 1.59 6.35 12.80
N PHE A 176 1.67 5.43 13.77
CA PHE A 176 0.64 4.40 13.98
C PHE A 176 0.57 3.95 15.44
N THR A 177 -0.52 3.24 15.75
CA THR A 177 -0.70 2.50 17.00
C THR A 177 -0.68 1.00 16.72
N LEU A 178 -0.36 0.20 17.75
CA LEU A 178 -0.43 -1.26 17.67
C LEU A 178 -1.83 -1.81 18.04
N GLU A 179 -2.82 -0.94 18.18
CA GLU A 179 -4.20 -1.33 18.46
C GLU A 179 -4.76 -2.12 17.29
N GLU A 180 -5.33 -3.29 17.58
CA GLU A 180 -6.04 -4.10 16.60
C GLU A 180 -7.29 -3.36 16.13
N ARG A 181 -7.48 -3.37 14.80
CA ARG A 181 -8.63 -2.78 14.14
C ARG A 181 -9.51 -3.86 13.54
N ASP A 182 -10.82 -3.69 13.66
CA ASP A 182 -11.77 -4.55 12.98
C ASP A 182 -11.71 -4.27 11.47
N PRO A 183 -11.89 -5.27 10.59
CA PRO A 183 -11.98 -5.00 9.16
C PRO A 183 -13.04 -3.96 8.77
N GLY A 184 -14.09 -3.76 9.57
CA GLY A 184 -15.05 -2.67 9.41
C GLY A 184 -14.44 -1.28 9.50
N ASP A 185 -13.32 -1.09 10.23
CA ASP A 185 -12.62 0.19 10.32
C ASP A 185 -12.04 0.62 8.94
N LEU A 186 -11.85 -0.33 8.01
CA LEU A 186 -11.44 -0.01 6.64
C LEU A 186 -12.53 0.75 5.88
N ASP A 187 -13.81 0.48 6.17
CA ASP A 187 -14.92 1.26 5.60
C ASP A 187 -14.91 2.69 6.13
N ASP A 188 -14.65 2.88 7.43
CA ASP A 188 -14.58 4.20 8.03
C ASP A 188 -13.42 5.03 7.43
N MET A 189 -12.26 4.41 7.23
CA MET A 189 -11.13 5.05 6.53
C MET A 189 -11.50 5.43 5.10
N LYS A 190 -12.13 4.51 4.35
CA LYS A 190 -12.58 4.76 2.99
C LYS A 190 -13.57 5.91 2.94
N ASP A 191 -14.62 5.90 3.75
CA ASP A 191 -15.66 6.92 3.75
C ASP A 191 -15.10 8.29 4.09
N LEU A 192 -14.16 8.35 5.03
CA LEU A 192 -13.44 9.57 5.39
C LEU A 192 -12.56 10.07 4.24
N ILE A 193 -11.82 9.19 3.56
CA ILE A 193 -11.02 9.54 2.37
C ILE A 193 -11.90 10.02 1.21
N HIS A 194 -13.07 9.43 1.02
CA HIS A 194 -13.98 9.79 -0.07
C HIS A 194 -14.61 11.16 0.14
N SER A 195 -15.00 11.48 1.37
CA SER A 195 -15.85 12.64 1.65
C SER A 195 -15.12 13.85 2.22
N HIS A 196 -14.03 13.66 2.97
CA HIS A 196 -13.42 14.74 3.74
C HIS A 196 -12.75 15.78 2.85
N GLU A 197 -12.91 17.06 3.19
CA GLU A 197 -12.40 18.18 2.39
C GLU A 197 -10.87 18.18 2.28
N LYS A 198 -10.17 17.75 3.33
CA LYS A 198 -8.70 17.66 3.38
C LYS A 198 -8.14 16.38 2.73
N SER A 199 -8.98 15.46 2.27
CA SER A 199 -8.47 14.27 1.59
C SER A 199 -7.82 14.68 0.27
N PRO A 200 -6.55 14.28 -0.01
CA PRO A 200 -5.93 14.55 -1.30
C PRO A 200 -6.48 13.61 -2.39
N PHE A 201 -7.02 12.45 -2.00
CA PHE A 201 -7.43 11.40 -2.93
C PHE A 201 -8.80 11.63 -3.57
N ASN A 202 -9.58 12.62 -3.11
CA ASN A 202 -10.86 12.99 -3.73
C ASN A 202 -10.78 14.26 -4.58
N LYS A 203 -9.57 14.70 -4.96
CA LYS A 203 -9.32 15.94 -5.72
C LYS A 203 -8.96 15.73 -7.19
N SER A 204 -8.07 14.79 -7.47
CA SER A 204 -7.54 14.54 -8.81
C SER A 204 -7.12 13.08 -8.97
N LEU A 205 -7.13 12.58 -10.20
CA LEU A 205 -6.72 11.22 -10.51
C LEU A 205 -5.24 11.00 -10.18
N LEU A 206 -4.94 9.87 -9.56
CA LEU A 206 -3.62 9.44 -9.16
C LEU A 206 -3.53 7.92 -9.31
N ALA A 207 -2.45 7.47 -9.95
CA ALA A 207 -2.06 6.07 -9.96
C ALA A 207 -0.54 5.95 -9.79
N SER A 208 -0.09 4.94 -9.07
CA SER A 208 1.32 4.62 -8.95
C SER A 208 1.53 3.12 -8.76
N LYS A 209 2.65 2.60 -9.27
CA LYS A 209 2.99 1.18 -9.16
C LYS A 209 4.50 0.99 -9.22
N LEU A 210 5.03 0.07 -8.42
CA LEU A 210 6.41 -0.37 -8.58
C LEU A 210 6.50 -1.37 -9.74
N THR A 211 7.63 -1.36 -10.42
CA THR A 211 7.96 -2.34 -11.46
C THR A 211 9.23 -3.08 -11.05
N PRO A 212 9.54 -4.25 -11.63
CA PRO A 212 10.80 -4.94 -11.35
C PRO A 212 12.05 -4.07 -11.52
N ASN A 213 11.98 -3.06 -12.39
CA ASN A 213 13.09 -2.21 -12.76
C ASN A 213 12.91 -0.74 -12.31
N GLY A 214 11.87 -0.40 -11.54
CA GLY A 214 11.64 0.97 -11.10
C GLY A 214 10.21 1.25 -10.66
N ARG A 215 9.62 2.34 -11.16
CA ARG A 215 8.28 2.80 -10.75
C ARG A 215 7.60 3.65 -11.80
N MET A 216 6.27 3.65 -11.74
CA MET A 216 5.39 4.46 -12.58
C MET A 216 4.50 5.32 -11.69
N VAL A 217 4.33 6.58 -12.06
CA VAL A 217 3.43 7.53 -11.38
C VAL A 217 2.65 8.31 -12.44
N MET A 218 1.33 8.32 -12.31
CA MET A 218 0.42 8.98 -13.23
C MET A 218 -0.54 9.87 -12.44
N SER A 219 -0.66 11.12 -12.89
CA SER A 219 -1.67 12.10 -12.47
C SER A 219 -2.65 12.32 -13.62
N ASP A 220 -3.65 13.17 -13.43
CA ASP A 220 -4.57 13.58 -14.51
C ASP A 220 -3.90 14.31 -15.69
N ARG A 221 -2.67 14.81 -15.52
CA ARG A 221 -1.94 15.60 -16.53
C ARG A 221 -0.59 15.08 -16.94
N HIS A 222 0.01 14.19 -16.15
CA HIS A 222 1.35 13.71 -16.41
C HIS A 222 1.48 12.23 -16.12
N PHE A 223 2.25 11.54 -16.95
CA PHE A 223 2.71 10.17 -16.72
C PHE A 223 4.23 10.15 -16.67
N THR A 224 4.78 9.68 -15.54
CA THR A 224 6.22 9.58 -15.29
C THR A 224 6.62 8.12 -15.09
N ILE A 225 7.62 7.69 -15.85
CA ILE A 225 8.22 6.36 -15.75
C ILE A 225 9.67 6.53 -15.28
N HIS A 226 10.03 5.83 -14.21
CA HIS A 226 11.42 5.69 -13.77
C HIS A 226 11.86 4.25 -13.97
N GLU A 227 12.87 4.01 -14.79
CA GLU A 227 13.44 2.69 -15.05
C GLU A 227 14.95 2.68 -14.81
N ASN A 228 15.45 1.55 -14.30
CA ASN A 228 16.88 1.23 -14.17
C ASN A 228 17.71 2.29 -13.41
N GLY A 229 17.08 3.02 -12.47
CA GLY A 229 17.74 4.10 -11.72
C GLY A 229 18.10 5.33 -12.56
N GLY A 230 17.61 5.42 -13.81
CA GLY A 230 17.80 6.56 -14.69
C GLY A 230 16.86 7.74 -14.38
N GLU A 231 17.04 8.83 -15.13
CA GLU A 231 16.14 9.98 -15.07
C GLU A 231 14.70 9.58 -15.41
N GLY A 232 13.74 10.19 -14.71
CA GLY A 232 12.32 9.93 -14.96
C GLY A 232 11.89 10.48 -16.32
N GLN A 233 11.35 9.61 -17.16
CA GLN A 233 10.72 10.01 -18.42
C GLN A 233 9.32 10.53 -18.11
N LYS A 234 9.15 11.85 -18.17
CA LYS A 234 7.88 12.53 -17.93
C LYS A 234 7.23 12.91 -19.26
N SER A 235 5.95 12.58 -19.39
CA SER A 235 5.11 12.92 -20.53
C SER A 235 3.82 13.58 -20.06
N ASP A 236 3.31 14.52 -20.85
CA ASP A 236 1.98 15.09 -20.63
C ASP A 236 0.92 14.11 -21.14
N ILE A 237 -0.22 14.07 -20.45
CA ILE A 237 -1.39 13.28 -20.84
C ILE A 237 -2.64 14.14 -20.71
N ALA A 238 -3.64 13.91 -21.57
CA ALA A 238 -4.97 14.45 -21.36
C ALA A 238 -5.71 13.64 -20.29
N PRO A 239 -6.60 14.26 -19.50
CA PRO A 239 -7.41 13.52 -18.52
C PRO A 239 -8.22 12.36 -19.13
N SER A 240 -8.63 12.49 -20.39
CA SER A 240 -9.35 11.44 -21.13
C SER A 240 -8.50 10.19 -21.41
N GLU A 241 -7.17 10.29 -21.38
CA GLU A 241 -6.27 9.16 -21.60
C GLU A 241 -5.98 8.37 -20.31
N PHE A 242 -6.38 8.89 -19.14
CA PHE A 242 -6.00 8.30 -17.85
C PHE A 242 -6.47 6.85 -17.73
N GLU A 243 -7.73 6.57 -18.06
CA GLU A 243 -8.31 5.22 -17.94
C GLU A 243 -7.62 4.24 -18.89
N GLU A 244 -7.37 4.65 -20.14
CA GLU A 244 -6.67 3.82 -21.13
C GLU A 244 -5.24 3.49 -20.68
N LYS A 245 -4.48 4.48 -20.22
CA LYS A 245 -3.11 4.28 -19.73
C LYS A 245 -3.09 3.49 -18.43
N LEU A 246 -4.07 3.67 -17.55
CA LEU A 246 -4.18 2.89 -16.32
C LEU A 246 -4.34 1.39 -16.64
N ASN A 247 -5.27 1.06 -17.55
CA ASN A 247 -5.51 -0.33 -17.94
C ASN A 247 -4.32 -0.93 -18.73
N THR A 248 -3.60 -0.12 -19.50
CA THR A 248 -2.47 -0.60 -20.32
C THR A 248 -1.18 -0.80 -19.52
N TYR A 249 -0.85 0.13 -18.62
CA TYR A 249 0.45 0.14 -17.94
C TYR A 249 0.38 -0.38 -16.49
N PHE A 250 -0.76 -0.21 -15.81
CA PHE A 250 -0.86 -0.48 -14.38
C PHE A 250 -1.54 -1.82 -14.05
N LEU A 251 -2.36 -2.40 -14.93
CA LEU A 251 -3.20 -3.58 -14.65
C LEU A 251 -2.89 -4.79 -15.53
#